data_AF-A0A7W1LYN3-F1
#
_entry.id   AF-A0A7W1LYN3-F1
#
_cell.length_a   1.000
_cell.length_b   1.000
_cell.length_c   1.000
_cell.angle_alpha   90.00
_cell.angle_beta   90.00
_cell.angle_gamma   90.00
#
_symmetry.space_group_name_H-M   'P 1'
#
loop_
_entity.id
_entity.type
_entity.pdbx_description
1 polymer ?
#
loop_
_entity_poly.entity_id
_entity_poly.type
_entity_poly.pdbx_seq_one_letter_code
_entity_poly.pdbx_strand_id
1 'polypeptide(L)'
;MKEPSKEVGLKAAVVTDRGLSEKRPLNEDSFLADEKRGIFAVADGVGGAQAGEVASKTAVEVLDEAFRHQVNGSDIEDLMEIAIQRANASIHRMAQEHPKLSTMATTVVALHLEGHTATIGHVGDSRLYRLTPDGQLHRETKDHSVVEEEVRAGRMTKEQAANHPSRNVISRALGAEEGVEVDMNTIEVDDGTAFLLCSDGITRHIQDDEIRELLASRMALDEVCDEMKKRCYERGAEDNLTAVVVRVGMPEKADTPFDDMDKTVDPLATTGLARTLPGDATASAMDDTVETEPVKNLPLQPASRAAFPPPTTETDEMALASTADSEETARVETVAAESTSRPGAAGRIFRGLMLLILGAVAGVAAAHYGKEFYQKRLAAQNPPPATASPSPAPEVTEDPALTFEKRRRDVDRSPSEWLAGGMNTEMGKQNIQRPQDSTDPEFLYLYGRALLLTGNQDGAIGAFEQAITKLEERYPGERIPLKVDARLARAAA
;
A
#
# COMPACT_ATOMS: atom_id res chain seq x y z
N MET A 1 39.15 18.21 -8.22
CA MET A 1 37.73 18.38 -8.59
C MET A 1 37.12 16.99 -8.56
N LYS A 2 35.97 16.78 -7.92
CA LYS A 2 35.15 15.60 -8.25
C LYS A 2 34.75 15.75 -9.71
N GLU A 3 34.79 14.67 -10.49
CA GLU A 3 34.16 14.68 -11.81
C GLU A 3 32.66 14.98 -11.62
N PRO A 4 32.01 15.70 -12.55
CA PRO A 4 30.56 15.79 -12.54
C PRO A 4 30.02 14.36 -12.69
N SER A 5 29.24 13.91 -11.70
CA SER A 5 28.54 12.63 -11.75
C SER A 5 27.75 12.58 -13.06
N LYS A 6 27.94 11.51 -13.85
CA LYS A 6 27.12 11.29 -15.04
C LYS A 6 25.66 11.30 -14.60
N GLU A 7 24.84 12.04 -15.32
CA GLU A 7 23.40 12.11 -15.10
C GLU A 7 22.83 10.72 -15.40
N VAL A 8 22.42 10.01 -14.35
CA VAL A 8 21.92 8.63 -14.47
C VAL A 8 20.54 8.68 -15.09
N GLY A 9 20.42 8.18 -16.32
CA GLY A 9 19.16 8.24 -17.07
C GLY A 9 18.09 7.39 -16.42
N LEU A 10 17.03 8.01 -15.91
CA LEU A 10 15.85 7.32 -15.39
C LEU A 10 14.83 7.09 -16.49
N LYS A 11 14.13 5.96 -16.41
CA LYS A 11 12.91 5.69 -17.18
C LYS A 11 11.86 5.05 -16.29
N ALA A 12 10.60 5.44 -16.43
CA ALA A 12 9.49 4.85 -15.71
C ALA A 12 8.29 4.54 -16.60
N ALA A 13 7.51 3.55 -16.19
CA ALA A 13 6.16 3.31 -16.70
C ALA A 13 5.21 3.09 -15.51
N VAL A 14 3.93 3.37 -15.74
CA VAL A 14 2.91 3.26 -14.70
C VAL A 14 1.69 2.54 -15.25
N VAL A 15 1.11 1.66 -14.45
CA VAL A 15 -0.28 1.24 -14.60
C VAL A 15 -1.04 1.48 -13.31
N THR A 16 -2.26 1.99 -13.43
CA THR A 16 -3.24 2.02 -12.35
C THR A 16 -4.60 1.65 -12.92
N ASP A 17 -5.38 0.86 -12.19
CA ASP A 17 -6.76 0.54 -12.54
C ASP A 17 -7.62 0.29 -11.29
N ARG A 18 -8.92 0.57 -11.42
CA ARG A 18 -9.95 0.22 -10.43
C ARG A 18 -10.05 -1.30 -10.21
N GLY A 19 -9.68 -2.11 -11.20
CA GLY A 19 -9.87 -3.56 -11.17
C GLY A 19 -11.30 -3.98 -11.51
N LEU A 20 -11.70 -5.18 -11.09
CA LEU A 20 -13.01 -5.77 -11.45
C LEU A 20 -14.02 -5.75 -10.30
N SER A 21 -13.57 -5.71 -9.05
CA SER A 21 -14.38 -5.78 -7.83
C SER A 21 -15.57 -4.81 -7.78
N GLU A 22 -16.80 -5.32 -7.62
CA GLU A 22 -18.00 -4.48 -7.42
C GLU A 22 -17.98 -3.73 -6.08
N LYS A 23 -17.16 -4.19 -5.11
CA LYS A 23 -17.02 -3.57 -3.79
C LYS A 23 -16.18 -2.29 -3.80
N ARG A 24 -15.37 -2.11 -4.84
CA ARG A 24 -14.50 -0.93 -5.06
C ARG A 24 -15.04 -0.13 -6.26
N PRO A 25 -16.09 0.71 -6.06
CA PRO A 25 -16.71 1.44 -7.17
C PRO A 25 -15.79 2.51 -7.78
N LEU A 26 -14.72 2.90 -7.07
CA LEU A 26 -13.73 3.88 -7.47
C LEU A 26 -12.32 3.28 -7.38
N ASN A 27 -11.36 3.94 -8.01
CA ASN A 27 -9.95 3.68 -7.79
C ASN A 27 -9.49 4.59 -6.65
N GLU A 28 -9.17 4.01 -5.50
CA GLU A 28 -8.68 4.70 -4.31
C GLU A 28 -7.15 4.77 -4.27
N ASP A 29 -6.44 4.11 -5.20
CA ASP A 29 -5.00 4.25 -5.37
C ASP A 29 -4.62 5.62 -5.99
N SER A 30 -3.44 6.11 -5.64
CA SER A 30 -2.76 7.22 -6.31
C SER A 30 -1.27 6.94 -6.49
N PHE A 31 -0.63 7.61 -7.45
CA PHE A 31 0.79 7.46 -7.72
C PHE A 31 1.47 8.79 -8.06
N LEU A 32 2.79 8.83 -7.84
CA LEU A 32 3.69 9.87 -8.35
C LEU A 32 4.73 9.19 -9.25
N ALA A 33 5.04 9.80 -10.39
CA ALA A 33 6.16 9.38 -11.24
C ALA A 33 6.71 10.60 -11.98
N ASP A 34 7.87 11.11 -11.53
CA ASP A 34 8.59 12.20 -12.17
C ASP A 34 10.05 11.81 -12.39
N GLU A 35 10.36 11.36 -13.62
CA GLU A 35 11.71 10.99 -14.05
C GLU A 35 12.73 12.14 -13.94
N LYS A 36 12.29 13.41 -14.01
CA LYS A 36 13.18 14.58 -14.00
C LYS A 36 13.58 15.00 -12.59
N ARG A 37 12.69 14.79 -11.63
CA ARG A 37 12.95 15.00 -10.19
C ARG A 37 13.34 13.71 -9.46
N GLY A 38 13.40 12.57 -10.16
CA GLY A 38 13.75 11.27 -9.59
C GLY A 38 12.77 10.75 -8.54
N ILE A 39 11.57 11.34 -8.39
CA ILE A 39 10.61 11.01 -7.33
C ILE A 39 9.47 10.14 -7.86
N PHE A 40 9.22 9.04 -7.17
CA PHE A 40 8.19 8.05 -7.48
C PHE A 40 7.46 7.65 -6.20
N ALA A 41 6.15 7.41 -6.26
CA ALA A 41 5.38 6.92 -5.13
C ALA A 41 4.14 6.13 -5.55
N VAL A 42 3.67 5.25 -4.68
CA VAL A 42 2.33 4.62 -4.74
C VAL A 42 1.67 4.77 -3.36
N ALA A 43 0.38 5.07 -3.34
CA ALA A 43 -0.43 5.23 -2.14
C ALA A 43 -1.77 4.52 -2.34
N ASP A 44 -2.06 3.51 -1.52
CA ASP A 44 -3.30 2.71 -1.52
C ASP A 44 -4.27 3.30 -0.50
N GLY A 45 -5.37 3.87 -1.00
CA GLY A 45 -6.35 4.60 -0.20
C GLY A 45 -7.36 3.67 0.47
N VAL A 46 -7.47 3.76 1.79
CA VAL A 46 -8.44 2.97 2.57
C VAL A 46 -9.46 3.87 3.26
N GLY A 47 -10.74 3.56 3.08
CA GLY A 47 -11.83 4.26 3.74
C GLY A 47 -13.20 3.81 3.24
N GLY A 48 -14.27 4.38 3.79
CA GLY A 48 -15.62 4.24 3.24
C GLY A 48 -15.92 5.32 2.20
N ALA A 49 -16.67 4.98 1.14
CA ALA A 49 -17.03 5.91 0.07
C ALA A 49 -15.79 6.56 -0.59
N GLN A 50 -15.80 7.88 -0.86
CA GLN A 50 -14.68 8.60 -1.50
C GLN A 50 -13.50 8.91 -0.56
N ALA A 51 -13.46 8.31 0.62
CA ALA A 51 -12.46 8.60 1.65
C ALA A 51 -11.03 8.21 1.22
N GLY A 52 -10.83 6.99 0.68
CA GLY A 52 -9.50 6.51 0.29
C GLY A 52 -8.88 7.34 -0.83
N GLU A 53 -9.65 7.65 -1.89
CA GLU A 53 -9.24 8.51 -3.02
C GLU A 53 -8.70 9.88 -2.55
N VAL A 54 -9.32 10.48 -1.53
CA VAL A 54 -8.86 11.76 -0.99
C VAL A 54 -7.52 11.59 -0.27
N ALA A 55 -7.43 10.58 0.61
CA ALA A 55 -6.22 10.34 1.42
C ALA A 55 -5.00 10.01 0.55
N SER A 56 -5.09 9.03 -0.35
CA SER A 56 -3.96 8.59 -1.20
C SER A 56 -3.45 9.72 -2.09
N LYS A 57 -4.36 10.45 -2.71
CA LYS A 57 -4.02 11.56 -3.60
C LYS A 57 -3.46 12.75 -2.84
N THR A 58 -3.90 13.00 -1.60
CA THR A 58 -3.26 14.02 -0.74
C THR A 58 -1.84 13.62 -0.33
N ALA A 59 -1.57 12.34 -0.04
CA ALA A 59 -0.20 11.90 0.24
C ALA A 59 0.74 12.12 -0.95
N VAL A 60 0.28 11.74 -2.14
CA VAL A 60 0.99 11.98 -3.41
C VAL A 60 1.22 13.47 -3.70
N GLU A 61 0.21 14.33 -3.52
CA GLU A 61 0.33 15.77 -3.77
C GLU A 61 1.28 16.47 -2.79
N VAL A 62 1.33 16.04 -1.52
CA VAL A 62 2.29 16.59 -0.53
C VAL A 62 3.73 16.19 -0.85
N LEU A 63 3.95 14.94 -1.28
CA LEU A 63 5.27 14.49 -1.77
C LEU A 63 5.69 15.26 -3.02
N ASP A 64 4.79 15.40 -3.99
CA ASP A 64 5.04 16.18 -5.21
C ASP A 64 5.35 17.67 -4.91
N GLU A 65 4.64 18.30 -3.97
CA GLU A 65 4.93 19.66 -3.52
C GLU A 65 6.31 19.77 -2.86
N ALA A 66 6.69 18.81 -2.01
CA ALA A 66 7.98 18.80 -1.33
C ALA A 66 9.14 18.69 -2.33
N PHE A 67 9.11 17.71 -3.23
CA PHE A 67 10.15 17.51 -4.24
C PHE A 67 10.12 18.55 -5.37
N ARG A 68 9.01 19.28 -5.58
CA ARG A 68 8.99 20.48 -6.46
C ARG A 68 9.84 21.63 -5.90
N HIS A 69 9.95 21.74 -4.58
CA HIS A 69 10.68 22.81 -3.90
C HIS A 69 11.99 22.32 -3.24
N GLN A 70 12.46 21.12 -3.61
CA GLN A 70 13.78 20.61 -3.24
C GLN A 70 14.86 21.60 -3.65
N VAL A 71 15.83 21.82 -2.75
CA VAL A 71 17.00 22.65 -3.00
C VAL A 71 18.20 21.73 -3.18
N ASN A 72 19.10 22.05 -4.11
CA ASN A 72 20.31 21.25 -4.32
C ASN A 72 21.14 21.16 -3.02
N GLY A 73 21.39 19.94 -2.55
CA GLY A 73 22.07 19.68 -1.29
C GLY A 73 21.16 19.67 -0.05
N SER A 74 19.84 19.65 -0.22
CA SER A 74 18.90 19.18 0.82
C SER A 74 19.27 17.75 1.25
N ASP A 75 19.10 17.45 2.53
CA ASP A 75 19.09 16.05 2.99
C ASP A 75 17.77 15.40 2.51
N ILE A 76 17.91 14.33 1.73
CA ILE A 76 16.80 13.64 1.08
C ILE A 76 16.03 12.76 2.07
N GLU A 77 16.70 12.22 3.10
CA GLU A 77 16.04 11.43 4.14
C GLU A 77 15.13 12.32 4.97
N ASP A 78 15.66 13.45 5.48
CA ASP A 78 14.88 14.47 6.19
C ASP A 78 13.71 15.00 5.32
N LEU A 79 13.97 15.33 4.05
CA LEU A 79 12.95 15.86 3.14
C LEU A 79 11.80 14.85 2.92
N MET A 80 12.14 13.58 2.67
CA MET A 80 11.17 12.51 2.47
C MET A 80 10.37 12.25 3.76
N GLU A 81 11.03 12.14 4.91
CA GLU A 81 10.36 11.90 6.18
C GLU A 81 9.41 13.06 6.53
N ILE A 82 9.88 14.31 6.45
CA ILE A 82 9.07 15.51 6.70
C ILE A 82 7.87 15.58 5.74
N ALA A 83 8.04 15.21 4.47
CA ALA A 83 6.95 15.17 3.50
C ALA A 83 5.88 14.12 3.87
N ILE A 84 6.30 12.92 4.27
CA ILE A 84 5.38 11.84 4.69
C ILE A 84 4.69 12.20 6.02
N GLN A 85 5.40 12.78 6.99
CA GLN A 85 4.80 13.31 8.23
C GLN A 85 3.81 14.45 7.95
N ARG A 86 4.12 15.36 7.02
CA ARG A 86 3.20 16.43 6.57
C ARG A 86 1.97 15.87 5.84
N ALA A 87 2.12 14.79 5.08
CA ALA A 87 1.00 14.06 4.49
C ALA A 87 0.10 13.47 5.59
N ASN A 88 0.68 12.77 6.59
CA ASN A 88 -0.07 12.27 7.75
C ASN A 88 -0.87 13.36 8.45
N ALA A 89 -0.21 14.47 8.81
CA ALA A 89 -0.84 15.57 9.52
C ALA A 89 -1.93 16.28 8.70
N SER A 90 -1.80 16.32 7.37
CA SER A 90 -2.82 16.86 6.47
C SER A 90 -4.06 15.95 6.41
N ILE A 91 -3.86 14.65 6.20
CA ILE A 91 -4.94 13.66 6.10
C ILE A 91 -5.65 13.52 7.45
N HIS A 92 -4.90 13.39 8.56
CA HIS A 92 -5.46 13.28 9.89
C HIS A 92 -6.34 14.49 10.24
N ARG A 93 -5.88 15.71 9.93
CA ARG A 93 -6.66 16.94 10.15
C ARG A 93 -7.97 16.92 9.37
N MET A 94 -7.93 16.63 8.07
CA MET A 94 -9.13 16.57 7.24
C MET A 94 -10.11 15.48 7.73
N ALA A 95 -9.62 14.37 8.28
CA ALA A 95 -10.46 13.32 8.88
C ALA A 95 -11.18 13.79 10.15
N GLN A 96 -10.52 14.60 10.99
CA GLN A 96 -11.13 15.24 12.16
C GLN A 96 -12.13 16.35 11.79
N GLU A 97 -11.85 17.11 10.73
CA GLU A 97 -12.64 18.27 10.31
C GLU A 97 -13.89 17.90 9.49
N HIS A 98 -13.87 16.76 8.79
CA HIS A 98 -14.97 16.30 7.95
C HIS A 98 -15.48 14.92 8.42
N PRO A 99 -16.64 14.83 9.10
CA PRO A 99 -17.17 13.57 9.64
C PRO A 99 -17.34 12.44 8.63
N LYS A 100 -17.51 12.76 7.33
CA LYS A 100 -17.60 11.78 6.24
C LYS A 100 -16.24 11.20 5.80
N LEU A 101 -15.15 11.89 6.12
CA LEU A 101 -13.77 11.47 5.89
C LEU A 101 -13.12 10.90 7.17
N SER A 102 -13.87 10.75 8.26
CA SER A 102 -13.38 10.29 9.57
C SER A 102 -12.74 8.90 9.59
N THR A 103 -12.86 8.13 8.51
CA THR A 103 -12.24 6.80 8.33
C THR A 103 -11.20 6.78 7.22
N MET A 104 -10.82 7.93 6.65
CA MET A 104 -9.83 7.96 5.59
C MET A 104 -8.43 7.73 6.14
N ALA A 105 -7.71 6.84 5.49
CA ALA A 105 -6.29 6.68 5.62
C ALA A 105 -5.71 6.23 4.28
N THR A 106 -4.38 6.19 4.18
CA THR A 106 -3.70 5.64 3.00
C THR A 106 -2.38 5.02 3.40
N THR A 107 -1.94 4.01 2.67
CA THR A 107 -0.52 3.65 2.66
C THR A 107 0.27 4.72 1.90
N VAL A 108 1.59 4.68 2.03
CA VAL A 108 2.50 5.27 1.05
C VAL A 108 3.76 4.43 0.96
N VAL A 109 4.26 4.26 -0.26
CA VAL A 109 5.64 3.83 -0.53
C VAL A 109 6.23 4.80 -1.54
N ALA A 110 7.39 5.36 -1.24
CA ALA A 110 8.05 6.40 -2.03
C ALA A 110 9.52 6.05 -2.27
N LEU A 111 10.04 6.48 -3.43
CA LEU A 111 11.40 6.29 -3.90
C LEU A 111 11.89 7.61 -4.51
N HIS A 112 12.98 8.14 -4.00
CA HIS A 112 13.76 9.18 -4.66
C HIS A 112 15.08 8.60 -5.19
N LEU A 113 15.44 8.94 -6.42
CA LEU A 113 16.67 8.52 -7.09
C LEU A 113 17.50 9.74 -7.49
N GLU A 114 18.66 9.92 -6.86
CA GLU A 114 19.64 10.97 -7.21
C GLU A 114 21.02 10.34 -7.41
N GLY A 115 21.54 10.43 -8.64
CA GLY A 115 22.79 9.77 -9.01
C GLY A 115 22.69 8.25 -8.83
N HIS A 116 23.53 7.70 -7.95
CA HIS A 116 23.56 6.28 -7.59
C HIS A 116 22.90 5.98 -6.22
N THR A 117 22.12 6.91 -5.67
CA THR A 117 21.48 6.75 -4.36
C THR A 117 19.97 6.67 -4.49
N ALA A 118 19.38 5.61 -3.93
CA ALA A 118 17.95 5.47 -3.74
C ALA A 118 17.58 5.70 -2.27
N THR A 119 16.72 6.68 -2.00
CA THR A 119 16.12 6.90 -0.68
C THR A 119 14.66 6.48 -0.72
N ILE A 120 14.27 5.63 0.22
CA ILE A 120 12.96 4.97 0.29
C ILE A 120 12.27 5.41 1.58
N GLY A 121 11.00 5.79 1.49
CA GLY A 121 10.13 6.05 2.63
C GLY A 121 8.84 5.24 2.54
N HIS A 122 8.42 4.61 3.65
CA HIS A 122 7.34 3.62 3.64
C HIS A 122 6.44 3.66 4.89
N VAL A 123 5.12 3.62 4.67
CA VAL A 123 4.07 3.40 5.67
C VAL A 123 2.95 2.55 5.06
N GLY A 124 2.64 1.39 5.66
CA GLY A 124 1.54 0.51 5.22
C GLY A 124 2.00 -0.82 4.64
N ASP A 125 1.24 -1.40 3.71
CA ASP A 125 1.53 -2.68 3.05
C ASP A 125 1.67 -2.57 1.52
N SER A 126 1.70 -1.36 0.97
CA SER A 126 2.24 -1.10 -0.37
C SER A 126 3.75 -1.35 -0.40
N ARG A 127 4.25 -1.99 -1.47
CA ARG A 127 5.60 -2.57 -1.48
C ARG A 127 6.54 -1.93 -2.49
N LEU A 128 7.81 -1.87 -2.12
CA LEU A 128 8.92 -1.57 -3.03
C LEU A 128 9.80 -2.81 -3.19
N TYR A 129 10.01 -3.20 -4.45
CA TYR A 129 10.95 -4.23 -4.86
C TYR A 129 12.07 -3.62 -5.69
N ARG A 130 13.29 -4.16 -5.56
CA ARG A 130 14.47 -3.84 -6.35
C ARG A 130 14.99 -5.11 -7.01
N LEU A 131 15.14 -5.10 -8.33
CA LEU A 131 15.85 -6.11 -9.09
C LEU A 131 17.24 -5.57 -9.44
N THR A 132 18.28 -6.24 -8.95
CA THR A 132 19.68 -5.91 -9.28
C THR A 132 20.06 -6.31 -10.71
N PRO A 133 21.15 -5.75 -11.28
CA PRO A 133 21.62 -6.14 -12.61
C PRO A 133 22.00 -7.62 -12.77
N ASP A 134 22.37 -8.31 -11.68
CA ASP A 134 22.63 -9.76 -11.67
C ASP A 134 21.35 -10.61 -11.47
N GLY A 135 20.17 -9.98 -11.38
CA GLY A 135 18.86 -10.63 -11.40
C GLY A 135 18.31 -11.06 -10.03
N GLN A 136 18.88 -10.57 -8.93
CA GLN A 136 18.36 -10.82 -7.58
C GLN A 136 17.21 -9.86 -7.28
N LEU A 137 16.07 -10.40 -6.85
CA LEU A 137 14.93 -9.61 -6.39
C LEU A 137 15.00 -9.42 -4.87
N HIS A 138 15.02 -8.17 -4.43
CA HIS A 138 14.94 -7.76 -3.04
C HIS A 138 13.62 -7.03 -2.81
N ARG A 139 12.90 -7.39 -1.74
CA ARG A 139 11.79 -6.58 -1.22
C ARG A 139 12.36 -5.65 -0.16
N GLU A 140 12.40 -4.35 -0.47
CA GLU A 140 13.02 -3.34 0.39
C GLU A 140 12.12 -2.93 1.56
N THR A 141 10.79 -3.08 1.39
CA THR A 141 9.82 -2.78 2.46
C THR A 141 9.36 -4.03 3.21
N LYS A 142 8.79 -3.79 4.39
CA LYS A 142 8.16 -4.80 5.24
C LYS A 142 6.77 -4.30 5.62
N ASP A 143 5.76 -5.03 5.21
CA ASP A 143 4.36 -4.66 5.40
C ASP A 143 4.09 -4.31 6.88
N HIS A 144 3.45 -3.16 7.09
CA HIS A 144 2.89 -2.72 8.36
C HIS A 144 1.48 -3.31 8.49
N SER A 145 1.43 -4.63 8.66
CA SER A 145 0.21 -5.37 8.97
C SER A 145 0.29 -5.96 10.38
N VAL A 146 -0.88 -6.15 11.00
CA VAL A 146 -1.00 -6.73 12.35
C VAL A 146 -0.31 -8.10 12.42
N VAL A 147 -0.34 -8.89 11.35
CA VAL A 147 0.30 -10.22 11.34
C VAL A 147 1.82 -10.15 11.22
N GLU A 148 2.36 -9.21 10.44
CA GLU A 148 3.82 -9.00 10.35
C GLU A 148 4.39 -8.39 11.64
N GLU A 149 3.60 -7.59 12.38
CA GLU A 149 3.97 -7.14 13.73
C GLU A 149 3.98 -8.28 14.76
N GLU A 150 2.99 -9.19 14.73
CA GLU A 150 2.99 -10.39 15.57
C GLU A 150 4.17 -11.33 15.24
N VAL A 151 4.55 -11.45 13.96
CA VAL A 151 5.75 -12.19 13.53
C VAL A 151 7.02 -11.51 14.04
N ARG A 152 7.14 -10.19 13.86
CA ARG A 152 8.28 -9.37 14.30
C ARG A 152 8.48 -9.44 15.82
N ALA A 153 7.40 -9.54 16.58
CA ALA A 153 7.41 -9.71 18.02
C ALA A 153 7.61 -11.16 18.50
N GLY A 154 7.81 -12.12 17.58
CA GLY A 154 8.03 -13.53 17.90
C GLY A 154 6.79 -14.27 18.42
N ARG A 155 5.59 -13.70 18.24
CA ARG A 155 4.31 -14.28 18.69
C ARG A 155 3.62 -15.12 17.61
N MET A 156 4.05 -15.02 16.36
CA MET A 156 3.53 -15.75 15.20
C MET A 156 4.69 -16.18 14.28
N THR A 157 4.55 -17.29 13.53
CA THR A 157 5.51 -17.65 12.47
C THR A 157 5.09 -17.09 11.11
N LYS A 158 6.02 -16.99 10.15
CA LYS A 158 5.71 -16.49 8.80
C LYS A 158 4.63 -17.32 8.09
N GLU A 159 4.67 -18.64 8.27
CA GLU A 159 3.71 -19.59 7.71
C GLU A 159 2.31 -19.41 8.32
N GLN A 160 2.24 -19.04 9.61
CA GLN A 160 0.98 -18.71 10.28
C GLN A 160 0.43 -17.36 9.77
N ALA A 161 1.28 -16.33 9.64
CA ALA A 161 0.88 -15.01 9.15
C ALA A 161 0.31 -15.06 7.72
N ALA A 162 0.99 -15.76 6.82
CA ALA A 162 0.55 -15.93 5.43
C ALA A 162 -0.86 -16.54 5.29
N ASN A 163 -1.25 -17.41 6.24
CA ASN A 163 -2.54 -18.08 6.26
C ASN A 163 -3.57 -17.43 7.22
N HIS A 164 -3.21 -16.31 7.86
CA HIS A 164 -4.05 -15.70 8.88
C HIS A 164 -5.25 -14.95 8.27
N PRO A 165 -6.46 -15.02 8.87
CA PRO A 165 -7.63 -14.29 8.37
C PRO A 165 -7.43 -12.77 8.32
N SER A 166 -6.67 -12.22 9.27
CA SER A 166 -6.38 -10.79 9.39
C SER A 166 -5.09 -10.35 8.70
N ARG A 167 -4.55 -11.13 7.74
CA ARG A 167 -3.25 -10.80 7.10
C ARG A 167 -3.25 -9.47 6.33
N ASN A 168 -4.43 -9.03 5.88
CA ASN A 168 -4.66 -7.76 5.18
C ASN A 168 -5.04 -6.61 6.14
N VAL A 169 -4.91 -6.78 7.46
CA VAL A 169 -5.23 -5.71 8.41
C VAL A 169 -3.98 -4.87 8.61
N ILE A 170 -3.95 -3.73 7.94
CA ILE A 170 -2.94 -2.69 8.08
C ILE A 170 -2.87 -2.24 9.55
N SER A 171 -1.68 -2.22 10.14
CA SER A 171 -1.41 -1.72 11.49
C SER A 171 -0.96 -0.25 11.50
N ARG A 172 -0.41 0.25 10.38
CA ARG A 172 0.07 1.63 10.24
C ARG A 172 -0.32 2.24 8.89
N ALA A 173 -1.03 3.36 8.90
CA ALA A 173 -1.43 4.09 7.69
C ALA A 173 -1.41 5.60 7.97
N LEU A 174 -1.19 6.40 6.92
CA LEU A 174 -1.24 7.86 7.01
C LEU A 174 -2.68 8.32 7.29
N GLY A 175 -2.85 9.25 8.21
CA GLY A 175 -4.13 9.85 8.59
C GLY A 175 -4.87 9.14 9.72
N ALA A 176 -4.56 7.87 9.97
CA ALA A 176 -5.21 7.07 11.01
C ALA A 176 -4.94 7.61 12.44
N GLU A 177 -3.71 8.08 12.69
CA GLU A 177 -3.27 8.65 13.97
C GLU A 177 -2.61 10.03 13.76
N GLU A 178 -2.50 10.82 14.85
CA GLU A 178 -1.94 12.18 14.80
C GLU A 178 -0.47 12.20 14.37
N GLY A 179 0.29 11.20 14.80
CA GLY A 179 1.67 10.93 14.35
C GLY A 179 1.78 9.59 13.63
N VAL A 180 2.86 9.39 12.89
CA VAL A 180 3.17 8.13 12.22
C VAL A 180 4.67 7.89 12.24
N GLU A 181 5.09 6.65 12.46
CA GLU A 181 6.50 6.22 12.30
C GLU A 181 6.72 5.87 10.81
N VAL A 182 7.71 6.52 10.19
CA VAL A 182 8.05 6.28 8.78
C VAL A 182 9.23 5.32 8.71
N ASP A 183 9.10 4.22 7.99
CA ASP A 183 10.23 3.32 7.75
C ASP A 183 11.06 3.90 6.60
N MET A 184 12.27 4.38 6.94
CA MET A 184 13.23 4.97 6.00
C MET A 184 14.37 3.98 5.67
N ASN A 185 14.83 3.97 4.42
CA ASN A 185 15.98 3.17 3.98
C ASN A 185 16.71 3.86 2.80
N THR A 186 18.04 3.97 2.86
CA THR A 186 18.85 4.52 1.76
C THR A 186 19.89 3.50 1.31
N ILE A 187 19.97 3.29 -0.01
CA ILE A 187 20.81 2.26 -0.63
C ILE A 187 21.54 2.80 -1.86
N GLU A 188 22.71 2.24 -2.14
CA GLU A 188 23.44 2.46 -3.40
C GLU A 188 22.78 1.66 -4.55
N VAL A 189 22.90 2.19 -5.77
CA VAL A 189 22.16 1.74 -6.96
C VAL A 189 23.09 1.66 -8.17
N ASP A 190 23.26 0.45 -8.69
CA ASP A 190 24.00 0.17 -9.91
C ASP A 190 23.17 0.48 -11.17
N ASP A 191 23.85 0.88 -12.25
CA ASP A 191 23.23 1.00 -13.58
C ASP A 191 22.62 -0.35 -14.01
N GLY A 192 21.42 -0.30 -14.58
CA GLY A 192 20.63 -1.47 -14.95
C GLY A 192 19.67 -1.96 -13.84
N THR A 193 19.75 -1.42 -12.63
CA THR A 193 18.78 -1.72 -11.56
C THR A 193 17.36 -1.36 -11.99
N ALA A 194 16.39 -2.22 -11.68
CA ALA A 194 14.97 -1.93 -11.84
C ALA A 194 14.24 -1.92 -10.49
N PHE A 195 13.27 -1.04 -10.34
CA PHE A 195 12.42 -0.92 -9.17
C PHE A 195 10.95 -1.11 -9.54
N LEU A 196 10.17 -1.65 -8.61
CA LEU A 196 8.71 -1.71 -8.66
C LEU A 196 8.16 -1.17 -7.35
N LEU A 197 7.40 -0.08 -7.41
CA LEU A 197 6.52 0.37 -6.33
C LEU A 197 5.11 -0.10 -6.67
N CYS A 198 4.38 -0.70 -5.74
CA CYS A 198 3.05 -1.24 -6.02
C CYS A 198 2.10 -1.25 -4.81
N SER A 199 0.80 -1.10 -5.09
CA SER A 199 -0.27 -1.36 -4.11
C SER A 199 -0.49 -2.86 -3.92
N ASP A 200 -1.26 -3.23 -2.90
CA ASP A 200 -1.40 -4.65 -2.55
C ASP A 200 -2.15 -5.44 -3.66
N GLY A 201 -2.98 -4.77 -4.45
CA GLY A 201 -3.69 -5.34 -5.60
C GLY A 201 -2.79 -5.97 -6.66
N ILE A 202 -1.52 -5.56 -6.77
CA ILE A 202 -0.54 -6.26 -7.60
C ILE A 202 -0.09 -7.55 -6.92
N THR A 203 0.40 -7.46 -5.68
CA THR A 203 1.06 -8.60 -4.99
C THR A 203 0.09 -9.64 -4.44
N ARG A 204 -1.22 -9.32 -4.36
CA ARG A 204 -2.31 -10.28 -4.18
C ARG A 204 -2.42 -11.26 -5.33
N HIS A 205 -2.18 -10.80 -6.56
CA HIS A 205 -2.39 -11.59 -7.77
C HIS A 205 -1.10 -12.11 -8.38
N ILE A 206 0.02 -11.38 -8.26
CA ILE A 206 1.33 -11.71 -8.85
C ILE A 206 2.34 -12.02 -7.73
N GLN A 207 2.98 -13.19 -7.79
CA GLN A 207 3.95 -13.62 -6.77
C GLN A 207 5.36 -13.05 -7.03
N ASP A 208 6.20 -13.01 -6.00
CA ASP A 208 7.56 -12.44 -6.07
C ASP A 208 8.41 -13.04 -7.21
N ASP A 209 8.31 -14.35 -7.48
CA ASP A 209 9.01 -15.00 -8.62
C ASP A 209 8.56 -14.47 -9.98
N GLU A 210 7.26 -14.17 -10.13
CA GLU A 210 6.73 -13.58 -11.37
C GLU A 210 7.09 -12.10 -11.49
N ILE A 211 7.15 -11.37 -10.37
CA ILE A 211 7.67 -9.99 -10.33
C ILE A 211 9.12 -9.99 -10.82
N ARG A 212 9.95 -10.92 -10.34
CA ARG A 212 11.34 -11.09 -10.80
C ARG A 212 11.40 -11.36 -12.30
N GLU A 213 10.59 -12.28 -12.83
CA GLU A 213 10.52 -12.57 -14.27
C GLU A 213 10.10 -11.36 -15.11
N LEU A 214 9.10 -10.61 -14.66
CA LEU A 214 8.57 -9.44 -15.35
C LEU A 214 9.61 -8.31 -15.40
N LEU A 215 10.26 -7.99 -14.28
CA LEU A 215 11.28 -6.94 -14.19
C LEU A 215 12.58 -7.31 -14.94
N ALA A 216 12.95 -8.60 -14.94
CA ALA A 216 14.11 -9.12 -15.68
C ALA A 216 13.86 -9.31 -17.18
N SER A 217 12.61 -9.13 -17.64
CA SER A 217 12.25 -9.28 -19.05
C SER A 217 12.89 -8.19 -19.92
N ARG A 218 13.06 -8.52 -21.21
CA ARG A 218 13.51 -7.57 -22.24
C ARG A 218 12.37 -6.72 -22.82
N MET A 219 11.19 -6.75 -22.21
CA MET A 219 10.04 -5.96 -22.62
C MET A 219 10.28 -4.47 -22.33
N ALA A 220 9.55 -3.60 -23.04
CA ALA A 220 9.45 -2.19 -22.66
C ALA A 220 8.76 -2.06 -21.29
N LEU A 221 9.01 -0.98 -20.56
CA LEU A 221 8.42 -0.82 -19.22
C LEU A 221 6.88 -0.75 -19.29
N ASP A 222 6.33 -0.14 -20.34
CA ASP A 222 4.88 -0.12 -20.60
C ASP A 222 4.31 -1.53 -20.83
N GLU A 223 5.02 -2.38 -21.57
CA GLU A 223 4.64 -3.79 -21.80
C GLU A 223 4.71 -4.63 -20.51
N VAL A 224 5.67 -4.33 -19.61
CA VAL A 224 5.72 -4.93 -18.26
C VAL A 224 4.49 -4.54 -17.45
N CYS A 225 4.12 -3.26 -17.47
CA CYS A 225 2.92 -2.74 -16.81
C CYS A 225 1.62 -3.34 -17.37
N ASP A 226 1.48 -3.44 -18.70
CA ASP A 226 0.33 -4.06 -19.36
C ASP A 226 0.21 -5.57 -19.01
N GLU A 227 1.32 -6.30 -18.99
CA GLU A 227 1.34 -7.71 -18.60
C GLU A 227 1.02 -7.91 -17.11
N MET A 228 1.50 -7.03 -16.21
CA MET A 228 1.09 -7.02 -14.80
C MET A 228 -0.43 -6.85 -14.67
N LYS A 229 -1.01 -5.84 -15.33
CA LYS A 229 -2.46 -5.61 -15.31
C LYS A 229 -3.23 -6.80 -15.89
N LYS A 230 -2.78 -7.36 -17.01
CA LYS A 230 -3.38 -8.55 -17.62
C LYS A 230 -3.39 -9.75 -16.66
N ARG A 231 -2.27 -10.07 -15.99
CA ARG A 231 -2.21 -11.15 -15.00
C ARG A 231 -3.13 -10.91 -13.81
N CYS A 232 -3.26 -9.67 -13.35
CA CYS A 232 -4.20 -9.32 -12.27
C CYS A 232 -5.66 -9.55 -12.71
N TYR A 233 -6.03 -9.12 -13.92
CA TYR A 233 -7.37 -9.31 -14.48
C TYR A 233 -7.72 -10.79 -14.71
N GLU A 234 -6.79 -11.58 -15.26
CA GLU A 234 -6.95 -13.03 -15.43
C GLU A 234 -7.15 -13.77 -14.10
N ARG A 235 -6.67 -13.18 -12.99
CA ARG A 235 -6.78 -13.71 -11.62
C ARG A 235 -7.88 -13.05 -10.80
N GLY A 236 -8.71 -12.21 -11.41
CA GLY A 236 -9.94 -11.67 -10.82
C GLY A 236 -9.91 -10.19 -10.43
N ALA A 237 -8.73 -9.55 -10.34
CA ALA A 237 -8.54 -8.15 -9.96
C ALA A 237 -9.51 -7.68 -8.84
N GLU A 238 -9.42 -8.36 -7.68
CA GLU A 238 -10.36 -8.22 -6.56
C GLU A 238 -10.27 -6.87 -5.80
N ASP A 239 -9.25 -6.07 -6.10
CA ASP A 239 -9.04 -4.74 -5.54
C ASP A 239 -8.50 -3.77 -6.61
N ASN A 240 -8.33 -2.50 -6.25
CA ASN A 240 -7.57 -1.53 -7.03
C ASN A 240 -6.13 -2.03 -7.22
N LEU A 241 -5.50 -1.70 -8.35
CA LEU A 241 -4.15 -2.14 -8.67
C LEU A 241 -3.33 -1.00 -9.23
N THR A 242 -2.15 -0.76 -8.69
CA THR A 242 -1.21 0.27 -9.13
C THR A 242 0.21 -0.25 -9.06
N ALA A 243 0.97 0.00 -10.12
CA ALA A 243 2.40 -0.29 -10.24
C ALA A 243 3.12 0.88 -10.91
N VAL A 244 4.21 1.34 -10.32
CA VAL A 244 5.21 2.24 -10.91
C VAL A 244 6.49 1.45 -11.07
N VAL A 245 6.88 1.17 -12.31
CA VAL A 245 8.14 0.48 -12.64
C VAL A 245 9.16 1.52 -13.06
N VAL A 246 10.34 1.51 -12.45
CA VAL A 246 11.45 2.42 -12.75
C VAL A 246 12.68 1.62 -13.16
N ARG A 247 13.43 2.06 -14.17
CA ARG A 247 14.72 1.49 -14.57
C ARG A 247 15.79 2.57 -14.54
N VAL A 248 16.92 2.24 -13.91
CA VAL A 248 18.04 3.13 -13.64
C VAL A 248 19.14 2.87 -14.69
N GLY A 249 19.65 3.96 -15.27
CA GLY A 249 20.57 3.90 -16.40
C GLY A 249 19.87 3.57 -17.71
N MET A 250 20.56 3.82 -18.83
CA MET A 250 20.15 3.22 -20.09
C MET A 250 20.56 1.75 -20.07
N PRO A 251 19.70 0.79 -20.50
CA PRO A 251 20.23 -0.50 -20.90
C PRO A 251 21.21 -0.23 -22.03
N GLU A 252 22.50 -0.56 -21.83
CA GLU A 252 23.41 -0.67 -22.96
C GLU A 252 22.73 -1.56 -23.99
N LYS A 253 22.76 -1.13 -25.26
CA LYS A 253 22.46 -2.09 -26.33
C LYS A 253 23.40 -3.26 -26.08
N ALA A 254 22.82 -4.45 -25.97
CA ALA A 254 23.61 -5.66 -25.94
C ALA A 254 24.35 -5.76 -27.29
N ASP A 255 25.55 -5.20 -27.33
CA ASP A 255 26.50 -5.44 -28.40
C ASP A 255 26.73 -6.94 -28.42
N THR A 256 26.30 -7.57 -29.51
CA THR A 256 26.55 -8.97 -29.77
C THR A 256 28.02 -9.15 -30.14
N PRO A 257 28.77 -9.97 -29.39
CA PRO A 257 29.71 -10.85 -30.07
C PRO A 257 29.61 -12.29 -29.55
N PHE A 258 28.68 -13.05 -30.13
CA PHE A 258 28.76 -14.53 -30.17
C PHE A 258 28.35 -15.02 -31.56
N ASP A 259 29.04 -14.50 -32.58
CA ASP A 259 29.08 -15.09 -33.93
C ASP A 259 30.52 -15.03 -34.46
N ASP A 260 31.42 -15.73 -33.75
CA ASP A 260 32.77 -16.03 -34.23
C ASP A 260 33.24 -17.38 -33.66
N MET A 261 32.45 -18.43 -33.93
CA MET A 261 32.94 -19.81 -33.87
C MET A 261 33.55 -20.16 -35.22
N ASP A 262 34.84 -19.82 -35.31
CA ASP A 262 35.90 -20.37 -36.14
C ASP A 262 35.46 -21.28 -37.32
N LYS A 263 35.63 -20.77 -38.55
CA LYS A 263 35.50 -21.57 -39.77
C LYS A 263 36.75 -22.45 -39.92
N THR A 264 36.80 -23.57 -39.23
CA THR A 264 37.81 -24.61 -39.46
C THR A 264 37.74 -25.08 -40.90
N VAL A 265 38.72 -24.70 -41.70
CA VAL A 265 38.86 -25.13 -43.10
C VAL A 265 39.48 -26.52 -43.11
N ASP A 266 38.69 -27.54 -43.42
CA ASP A 266 39.19 -28.91 -43.67
C ASP A 266 39.53 -29.08 -45.17
N PRO A 267 40.80 -29.39 -45.53
CA PRO A 267 41.20 -29.58 -46.91
C PRO A 267 41.60 -31.03 -47.20
N LEU A 268 40.70 -31.87 -47.73
CA LEU A 268 41.05 -32.90 -48.75
C LEU A 268 39.82 -33.60 -49.36
N ALA A 269 39.85 -33.76 -50.69
CA ALA A 269 39.19 -34.80 -51.51
C ALA A 269 37.68 -35.12 -51.28
N THR A 270 36.82 -35.16 -52.31
CA THR A 270 37.02 -35.98 -53.52
C THR A 270 36.10 -35.53 -54.66
N THR A 271 36.63 -35.48 -55.88
CA THR A 271 35.88 -35.33 -57.14
C THR A 271 35.12 -36.61 -57.50
N GLY A 272 33.82 -36.54 -57.81
CA GLY A 272 33.17 -37.70 -58.46
C GLY A 272 31.65 -37.72 -58.60
N LEU A 273 31.18 -37.39 -59.81
CA LEU A 273 29.99 -37.94 -60.49
C LEU A 273 28.57 -37.63 -59.95
N ALA A 274 27.72 -37.20 -60.88
CA ALA A 274 26.30 -36.91 -60.66
C ALA A 274 25.40 -38.12 -60.94
N ARG A 275 24.25 -38.20 -60.26
CA ARG A 275 22.97 -38.65 -60.88
C ARG A 275 21.71 -38.37 -60.03
N THR A 276 20.76 -37.70 -60.69
CA THR A 276 19.28 -37.90 -60.69
C THR A 276 18.50 -38.30 -59.41
N LEU A 277 17.50 -37.45 -59.12
CA LEU A 277 16.19 -37.65 -58.46
C LEU A 277 15.44 -38.96 -58.87
N PRO A 278 14.23 -39.26 -58.30
CA PRO A 278 13.73 -39.18 -56.91
C PRO A 278 13.05 -40.51 -56.46
N GLY A 279 12.48 -40.62 -55.25
CA GLY A 279 11.57 -41.75 -54.97
C GLY A 279 11.09 -41.95 -53.53
N ASP A 280 9.80 -42.18 -53.39
CA ASP A 280 8.99 -42.47 -52.20
C ASP A 280 9.43 -43.62 -51.26
N ALA A 281 9.24 -43.36 -49.96
CA ALA A 281 8.45 -44.12 -48.98
C ALA A 281 8.76 -45.57 -48.53
N THR A 282 8.37 -45.78 -47.25
CA THR A 282 7.92 -47.01 -46.56
C THR A 282 8.89 -47.84 -45.69
N ALA A 283 8.41 -48.07 -44.46
CA ALA A 283 8.37 -49.35 -43.71
C ALA A 283 9.39 -49.65 -42.58
N SER A 284 8.83 -50.27 -41.52
CA SER A 284 9.41 -50.94 -40.34
C SER A 284 10.20 -50.08 -39.34
N ALA A 285 9.92 -50.00 -38.03
CA ALA A 285 9.21 -50.85 -37.06
C ALA A 285 9.94 -52.13 -36.59
N MET A 286 9.86 -52.37 -35.27
CA MET A 286 10.48 -53.41 -34.42
C MET A 286 11.95 -53.18 -34.00
N ASP A 287 12.40 -53.55 -32.79
CA ASP A 287 11.76 -53.67 -31.45
C ASP A 287 12.88 -53.84 -30.39
N ASP A 288 12.50 -54.04 -29.12
CA ASP A 288 13.31 -54.42 -27.95
C ASP A 288 14.21 -53.31 -27.35
N THR A 289 14.18 -53.02 -26.05
CA THR A 289 13.89 -53.93 -24.90
C THR A 289 12.90 -53.38 -23.86
N VAL A 290 12.28 -54.33 -23.14
CA VAL A 290 11.12 -54.18 -22.25
C VAL A 290 11.46 -54.00 -20.76
N GLU A 291 10.53 -53.38 -20.02
CA GLU A 291 10.51 -53.11 -18.56
C GLU A 291 10.36 -54.38 -17.68
N THR A 292 10.49 -54.26 -16.34
CA THR A 292 9.43 -54.65 -15.35
C THR A 292 9.84 -54.45 -13.87
N GLU A 293 9.37 -53.34 -13.28
CA GLU A 293 8.49 -53.21 -12.08
C GLU A 293 8.36 -54.35 -11.02
N PRO A 294 8.17 -54.03 -9.70
CA PRO A 294 6.79 -53.76 -9.23
C PRO A 294 6.56 -52.73 -8.09
N VAL A 295 5.69 -51.76 -8.40
CA VAL A 295 4.70 -51.01 -7.59
C VAL A 295 4.16 -51.67 -6.30
N LYS A 296 3.87 -50.84 -5.26
CA LYS A 296 2.76 -51.11 -4.31
C LYS A 296 2.05 -49.86 -3.71
N ASN A 297 0.97 -49.44 -4.39
CA ASN A 297 -0.29 -48.79 -3.97
C ASN A 297 -0.46 -48.03 -2.62
N LEU A 298 -0.83 -46.72 -2.74
CA LEU A 298 -2.07 -46.00 -2.28
C LEU A 298 -2.71 -46.27 -0.88
N PRO A 299 -3.48 -45.32 -0.26
CA PRO A 299 -4.29 -44.25 -0.90
C PRO A 299 -4.24 -42.83 -0.24
N LEU A 300 -5.17 -41.95 -0.67
CA LEU A 300 -5.26 -40.49 -0.47
C LEU A 300 -6.15 -39.99 0.70
N GLN A 301 -5.90 -38.73 1.09
CA GLN A 301 -6.81 -37.70 1.67
C GLN A 301 -7.16 -37.70 3.19
N PRO A 302 -7.58 -36.53 3.77
CA PRO A 302 -7.09 -36.10 5.09
C PRO A 302 -8.18 -35.69 6.12
N ALA A 303 -7.72 -35.04 7.20
CA ALA A 303 -8.43 -34.21 8.19
C ALA A 303 -9.33 -34.91 9.24
N SER A 304 -8.84 -34.99 10.50
CA SER A 304 -9.31 -34.08 11.57
C SER A 304 -8.75 -34.40 12.98
N ARG A 305 -8.36 -33.33 13.69
CA ARG A 305 -8.59 -33.05 15.13
C ARG A 305 -8.11 -34.06 16.21
N ALA A 306 -6.96 -33.77 16.81
CA ALA A 306 -6.69 -34.04 18.24
C ALA A 306 -5.63 -33.08 18.80
N ALA A 307 -6.05 -31.95 19.40
CA ALA A 307 -5.15 -30.97 20.01
C ALA A 307 -5.08 -31.14 21.53
N PHE A 308 -3.92 -31.58 22.02
CA PHE A 308 -3.44 -31.63 23.42
C PHE A 308 -4.16 -32.55 24.43
N PRO A 309 -3.36 -33.24 25.27
CA PRO A 309 -3.13 -32.71 26.63
C PRO A 309 -1.64 -32.48 26.99
N PRO A 310 -1.33 -31.55 27.92
CA PRO A 310 0.02 -31.31 28.46
C PRO A 310 0.13 -31.80 29.93
N PRO A 311 1.15 -31.40 30.73
CA PRO A 311 2.55 -31.84 30.65
C PRO A 311 3.08 -32.34 32.03
N THR A 312 4.32 -32.85 32.08
CA THR A 312 5.14 -32.81 33.31
C THR A 312 6.59 -32.46 32.98
N THR A 313 7.07 -31.41 33.63
CA THR A 313 8.48 -30.98 33.72
C THR A 313 9.31 -31.94 34.55
N GLU A 314 10.62 -32.01 34.33
CA GLU A 314 11.61 -31.53 35.33
C GLU A 314 13.05 -31.44 34.75
N THR A 315 13.96 -30.88 35.56
CA THR A 315 15.26 -30.29 35.21
C THR A 315 16.44 -31.00 35.89
N ASP A 316 17.66 -30.82 35.37
CA ASP A 316 18.98 -31.07 36.02
C ASP A 316 20.01 -30.09 35.41
N GLU A 317 21.13 -29.62 36.01
CA GLU A 317 21.91 -29.88 37.26
C GLU A 317 22.31 -28.52 37.96
N MET A 318 23.26 -28.39 38.91
CA MET A 318 23.36 -28.91 40.31
C MET A 318 24.62 -28.32 41.04
N ALA A 319 24.55 -27.16 41.73
CA ALA A 319 25.65 -26.63 42.59
C ALA A 319 25.15 -25.57 43.62
N LEU A 320 25.60 -25.44 44.88
CA LEU A 320 26.61 -26.18 45.68
C LEU A 320 26.36 -25.94 47.21
N ALA A 321 26.71 -26.90 48.09
CA ALA A 321 26.97 -26.77 49.55
C ALA A 321 25.81 -26.31 50.51
N SER A 322 25.79 -26.63 51.82
CA SER A 322 26.43 -27.67 52.66
C SER A 322 25.87 -27.60 54.11
N THR A 323 25.64 -28.74 54.78
CA THR A 323 25.91 -29.07 56.23
C THR A 323 24.82 -29.86 56.98
N ALA A 324 25.31 -30.81 57.81
CA ALA A 324 24.79 -31.32 59.09
C ALA A 324 23.57 -32.29 59.17
N ASP A 325 23.93 -33.56 59.41
CA ASP A 325 23.52 -34.40 60.55
C ASP A 325 22.27 -35.32 60.59
N SER A 326 22.53 -36.49 61.21
CA SER A 326 21.66 -37.49 61.87
C SER A 326 20.76 -38.44 61.04
N GLU A 327 21.07 -39.75 61.15
CA GLU A 327 20.26 -40.84 61.76
C GLU A 327 18.73 -40.89 61.53
N GLU A 328 18.03 -42.03 61.38
CA GLU A 328 18.35 -43.47 61.19
C GLU A 328 17.03 -44.21 60.77
N THR A 329 17.11 -45.43 60.22
CA THR A 329 16.05 -46.48 60.18
C THR A 329 14.75 -46.36 59.32
N ALA A 330 14.57 -47.39 58.48
CA ALA A 330 13.40 -48.29 58.38
C ALA A 330 12.00 -47.88 57.79
N ARG A 331 11.79 -48.32 56.54
CA ARG A 331 10.72 -49.25 56.05
C ARG A 331 9.21 -48.98 56.29
N VAL A 332 8.52 -48.85 55.13
CA VAL A 332 7.32 -49.61 54.67
C VAL A 332 5.89 -49.14 55.07
N GLU A 333 5.14 -48.77 54.02
CA GLU A 333 3.69 -48.87 53.75
C GLU A 333 2.64 -48.67 54.88
N THR A 334 1.73 -47.70 54.72
CA THR A 334 0.37 -47.93 54.15
C THR A 334 -0.55 -46.68 54.15
N VAL A 335 -1.22 -46.46 53.02
CA VAL A 335 -2.59 -45.93 52.75
C VAL A 335 -3.31 -44.96 53.75
N ALA A 336 -3.64 -43.78 53.21
CA ALA A 336 -4.80 -42.88 53.48
C ALA A 336 -4.94 -42.09 54.80
N ALA A 337 -4.92 -40.75 54.68
CA ALA A 337 -5.93 -39.83 55.25
C ALA A 337 -5.86 -38.44 54.56
N GLU A 338 -6.90 -37.62 54.74
CA GLU A 338 -7.15 -36.32 54.08
C GLU A 338 -6.20 -35.18 54.48
N SER A 339 -6.01 -34.20 53.59
CA SER A 339 -5.66 -32.83 53.98
C SER A 339 -6.09 -31.79 52.92
N THR A 340 -6.92 -30.83 53.33
CA THR A 340 -7.43 -29.75 52.47
C THR A 340 -6.46 -28.56 52.41
N SER A 341 -6.30 -27.92 51.23
CA SER A 341 -5.74 -26.57 51.14
C SER A 341 -6.61 -25.66 50.25
N ARG A 342 -6.73 -24.38 50.65
CA ARG A 342 -7.58 -23.37 50.00
C ARG A 342 -6.76 -22.52 49.01
N PRO A 343 -7.32 -22.10 47.86
CA PRO A 343 -6.62 -21.22 46.93
C PRO A 343 -6.53 -19.77 47.44
N GLY A 344 -5.33 -19.20 47.31
CA GLY A 344 -4.98 -17.84 47.73
C GLY A 344 -5.80 -16.73 47.04
N ALA A 345 -5.86 -15.55 47.67
CA ALA A 345 -6.76 -14.47 47.28
C ALA A 345 -6.48 -13.88 45.88
N ALA A 346 -5.21 -13.82 45.45
CA ALA A 346 -4.82 -13.20 44.18
C ALA A 346 -5.47 -13.86 42.95
N GLY A 347 -5.52 -15.21 42.90
CA GLY A 347 -6.09 -15.94 41.77
C GLY A 347 -7.61 -15.77 41.61
N ARG A 348 -8.32 -15.37 42.66
CA ARG A 348 -9.76 -15.05 42.61
C ARG A 348 -10.03 -13.67 42.01
N ILE A 349 -9.18 -12.69 42.31
CA ILE A 349 -9.28 -11.33 41.75
C ILE A 349 -9.03 -11.36 40.24
N PHE A 350 -7.96 -12.04 39.80
CA PHE A 350 -7.61 -12.12 38.37
C PHE A 350 -8.68 -12.89 37.55
N ARG A 351 -9.19 -14.02 38.07
CA ARG A 351 -10.31 -14.74 37.42
C ARG A 351 -11.60 -13.92 37.37
N GLY A 352 -11.90 -13.13 38.40
CA GLY A 352 -13.06 -12.23 38.41
C GLY A 352 -12.99 -11.16 37.33
N LEU A 353 -11.83 -10.51 37.19
CA LEU A 353 -11.60 -9.49 36.16
C LEU A 353 -11.66 -10.08 34.74
N MET A 354 -11.04 -11.23 34.51
CA MET A 354 -11.05 -11.91 33.20
C MET A 354 -12.47 -12.32 32.78
N LEU A 355 -13.29 -12.84 33.71
CA LEU A 355 -14.69 -13.19 33.43
C LEU A 355 -15.58 -11.97 33.17
N LEU A 356 -15.31 -10.83 33.81
CA LEU A 356 -16.00 -9.56 33.51
C LEU A 356 -15.67 -9.06 32.10
N ILE A 357 -14.40 -9.10 31.69
CA ILE A 357 -13.97 -8.69 30.34
C ILE A 357 -14.57 -9.64 29.29
N LEU A 358 -14.51 -10.97 29.48
CA LEU A 358 -15.14 -11.92 28.57
C LEU A 358 -16.66 -11.71 28.48
N GLY A 359 -17.32 -11.44 29.61
CA GLY A 359 -18.75 -11.16 29.67
C GLY A 359 -19.14 -9.88 28.92
N ALA A 360 -18.32 -8.82 29.02
CA ALA A 360 -18.54 -7.57 28.30
C ALA A 360 -18.38 -7.76 26.77
N VAL A 361 -17.32 -8.44 26.33
CA VAL A 361 -17.09 -8.75 24.91
C VAL A 361 -18.20 -9.64 24.34
N ALA A 362 -18.60 -10.69 25.08
CA ALA A 362 -19.72 -11.55 24.68
C ALA A 362 -21.06 -10.79 24.64
N GLY A 363 -21.29 -9.85 25.56
CA GLY A 363 -22.47 -8.99 25.58
C GLY A 363 -22.56 -8.05 24.37
N VAL A 364 -21.45 -7.40 24.00
CA VAL A 364 -21.37 -6.54 22.81
C VAL A 364 -21.56 -7.36 21.53
N ALA A 365 -20.91 -8.52 21.42
CA ALA A 365 -21.10 -9.43 20.29
C ALA A 365 -22.57 -9.90 20.18
N ALA A 366 -23.19 -10.33 21.28
CA ALA A 366 -24.59 -10.76 21.30
C ALA A 366 -25.55 -9.62 20.92
N ALA A 367 -25.28 -8.38 21.33
CA ALA A 367 -26.06 -7.22 20.93
C ALA A 367 -25.91 -6.91 19.42
N HIS A 368 -24.70 -7.03 18.88
CA HIS A 368 -24.43 -6.78 17.46
C HIS A 368 -25.08 -7.84 16.56
N TYR A 369 -24.80 -9.13 16.80
CA TYR A 369 -25.41 -10.24 16.05
C TYR A 369 -26.91 -10.34 16.26
N GLY A 370 -27.42 -10.01 17.46
CA GLY A 370 -28.86 -9.94 17.73
C GLY A 370 -29.56 -8.86 16.90
N LYS A 371 -28.91 -7.70 16.71
CA LYS A 371 -29.43 -6.61 15.87
C LYS A 371 -29.47 -7.00 14.39
N GLU A 372 -28.40 -7.60 13.86
CA GLU A 372 -28.38 -8.10 12.47
C GLU A 372 -29.43 -9.20 12.24
N PHE A 373 -29.57 -10.15 13.17
CA PHE A 373 -30.54 -11.23 13.05
C PHE A 373 -31.98 -10.70 13.08
N TYR A 374 -32.26 -9.69 13.92
CA TYR A 374 -33.55 -9.01 13.96
C TYR A 374 -33.84 -8.24 12.67
N GLN A 375 -32.85 -7.53 12.10
CA GLN A 375 -32.97 -6.83 10.82
C GLN A 375 -33.20 -7.78 9.64
N LYS A 376 -32.46 -8.90 9.56
CA LYS A 376 -32.69 -9.96 8.55
C LYS A 376 -34.09 -10.56 8.67
N ARG A 377 -34.62 -10.72 9.89
CA ARG A 377 -35.97 -11.25 10.12
C ARG A 377 -37.09 -10.25 9.76
N LEU A 378 -36.86 -8.95 9.94
CA LEU A 378 -37.72 -7.87 9.44
C LEU A 378 -37.75 -7.82 7.91
N ALA A 379 -36.59 -7.95 7.26
CA ALA A 379 -36.50 -8.01 5.80
C ALA A 379 -37.21 -9.26 5.22
N ALA A 380 -37.12 -10.40 5.90
CA ALA A 380 -37.82 -11.63 5.51
C ALA A 380 -39.36 -11.57 5.66
N GLN A 381 -39.90 -10.61 6.41
CA GLN A 381 -41.36 -10.44 6.58
C GLN A 381 -41.99 -9.46 5.58
N ASN A 382 -41.17 -8.64 4.89
CA ASN A 382 -41.63 -7.69 3.86
C ASN A 382 -40.79 -7.86 2.59
N PRO A 383 -41.13 -8.82 1.70
CA PRO A 383 -40.45 -8.93 0.41
C PRO A 383 -40.71 -7.67 -0.44
N PRO A 384 -39.70 -7.13 -1.14
CA PRO A 384 -39.88 -5.94 -1.98
C PRO A 384 -40.81 -6.25 -3.17
N PRO A 385 -41.61 -5.27 -3.65
CA PRO A 385 -42.47 -5.46 -4.80
C PRO A 385 -41.66 -5.71 -6.08
N ALA A 386 -42.24 -6.49 -7.00
CA ALA A 386 -41.55 -6.98 -8.19
C ALA A 386 -41.21 -5.86 -9.20
N THR A 387 -39.94 -5.85 -9.61
CA THR A 387 -39.41 -5.36 -10.91
C THR A 387 -40.15 -4.19 -11.58
N ALA A 388 -39.67 -2.97 -11.31
CA ALA A 388 -39.84 -1.84 -12.23
C ALA A 388 -38.56 -1.67 -13.07
N SER A 389 -38.72 -1.30 -14.35
CA SER A 389 -37.64 -1.03 -15.32
C SER A 389 -36.65 0.05 -14.83
N PRO A 390 -35.40 0.08 -15.34
CA PRO A 390 -34.37 0.97 -14.81
C PRO A 390 -34.77 2.44 -14.91
N SER A 391 -34.95 3.06 -13.73
CA SER A 391 -34.95 4.52 -13.59
C SER A 391 -33.57 5.05 -14.00
N PRO A 392 -33.45 6.23 -14.64
CA PRO A 392 -32.14 6.84 -14.86
C PRO A 392 -31.38 6.96 -13.54
N ALA A 393 -30.06 6.81 -13.62
CA ALA A 393 -29.17 6.85 -12.46
C ALA A 393 -29.44 8.11 -11.62
N PRO A 394 -29.42 8.03 -10.27
CA PRO A 394 -29.54 9.21 -9.45
C PRO A 394 -28.40 10.17 -9.81
N GLU A 395 -28.72 11.44 -10.02
CA GLU A 395 -27.69 12.47 -10.12
C GLU A 395 -26.81 12.41 -8.87
N VAL A 396 -25.52 12.19 -9.08
CA VAL A 396 -24.53 12.25 -8.01
C VAL A 396 -24.47 13.70 -7.56
N THR A 397 -25.20 14.01 -6.48
CA THR A 397 -25.00 15.25 -5.74
C THR A 397 -23.61 15.21 -5.13
N GLU A 398 -22.62 15.77 -5.83
CA GLU A 398 -21.25 15.89 -5.32
C GLU A 398 -21.29 16.54 -3.92
N ASP A 399 -20.52 15.99 -2.99
CA ASP A 399 -20.50 16.41 -1.60
C ASP A 399 -19.80 17.78 -1.47
N PRO A 400 -20.43 18.82 -0.91
CA PRO A 400 -19.85 20.17 -0.89
C PRO A 400 -18.41 20.26 -0.37
N ALA A 401 -18.04 19.44 0.62
CA ALA A 401 -16.67 19.38 1.13
C ALA A 401 -15.67 18.77 0.11
N LEU A 402 -16.05 17.67 -0.56
CA LEU A 402 -15.26 17.07 -1.63
C LEU A 402 -15.16 18.02 -2.85
N THR A 403 -16.25 18.72 -3.18
CA THR A 403 -16.28 19.75 -4.22
C THR A 403 -15.42 20.96 -3.87
N PHE A 404 -15.27 21.33 -2.58
CA PHE A 404 -14.33 22.37 -2.16
C PHE A 404 -12.88 21.95 -2.34
N GLU A 405 -12.47 20.81 -1.79
CA GLU A 405 -11.08 20.35 -1.90
C GLU A 405 -10.68 20.03 -3.36
N LYS A 406 -11.60 19.51 -4.18
CA LYS A 406 -11.42 19.38 -5.63
C LYS A 406 -11.11 20.75 -6.29
N ARG A 407 -11.91 21.79 -6.01
CA ARG A 407 -11.67 23.15 -6.52
C ARG A 407 -10.35 23.76 -6.00
N ARG A 408 -9.97 23.49 -4.75
CA ARG A 408 -8.69 23.93 -4.16
C ARG A 408 -7.49 23.34 -4.91
N ARG A 409 -7.54 22.04 -5.21
CA ARG A 409 -6.49 21.34 -5.96
C ARG A 409 -6.37 21.81 -7.40
N ASP A 410 -7.48 22.18 -8.04
CA ASP A 410 -7.47 22.75 -9.39
C ASP A 410 -6.86 24.16 -9.42
N VAL A 411 -7.05 24.97 -8.36
CA VAL A 411 -6.31 26.22 -8.15
C VAL A 411 -4.81 25.94 -7.96
N ASP A 412 -4.45 24.98 -7.11
CA ASP A 412 -3.05 24.71 -6.77
C ASP A 412 -2.25 24.14 -7.94
N ARG A 413 -2.89 23.34 -8.81
CA ARG A 413 -2.27 22.78 -10.02
C ARG A 413 -1.96 23.85 -11.07
N SER A 414 -2.90 24.76 -11.32
CA SER A 414 -2.84 25.73 -12.42
C SER A 414 -3.39 27.12 -12.01
N PRO A 415 -2.74 27.84 -11.07
CA PRO A 415 -3.32 29.05 -10.49
C PRO A 415 -3.50 30.18 -11.52
N SER A 416 -2.57 30.32 -12.47
CA SER A 416 -2.67 31.28 -13.59
C SER A 416 -3.82 30.96 -14.55
N GLU A 417 -4.06 29.69 -14.87
CA GLU A 417 -5.15 29.27 -15.76
C GLU A 417 -6.50 29.42 -15.06
N TRP A 418 -6.55 29.12 -13.74
CA TRP A 418 -7.73 29.35 -12.93
C TRP A 418 -8.09 30.83 -12.86
N LEU A 419 -7.13 31.74 -12.65
CA LEU A 419 -7.38 33.19 -12.70
C LEU A 419 -7.86 33.66 -14.08
N ALA A 420 -7.38 33.06 -15.16
CA ALA A 420 -7.77 33.42 -16.52
C ALA A 420 -9.18 32.90 -16.93
N GLY A 421 -9.58 31.70 -16.49
CA GLY A 421 -10.81 31.04 -16.93
C GLY A 421 -11.72 30.49 -15.82
N GLY A 422 -11.15 29.80 -14.83
CA GLY A 422 -11.91 29.21 -13.72
C GLY A 422 -12.66 30.26 -12.89
N MET A 423 -11.97 31.33 -12.52
CA MET A 423 -12.51 32.49 -11.78
C MET A 423 -13.71 33.12 -12.50
N ASN A 424 -13.62 33.33 -13.81
CA ASN A 424 -14.70 33.91 -14.61
C ASN A 424 -15.95 33.00 -14.63
N THR A 425 -15.76 31.68 -14.57
CA THR A 425 -16.85 30.70 -14.50
C THR A 425 -17.58 30.78 -13.16
N GLU A 426 -16.85 30.84 -12.04
CA GLU A 426 -17.43 30.99 -10.70
C GLU A 426 -18.10 32.36 -10.51
N MET A 427 -17.48 33.44 -10.99
CA MET A 427 -18.11 34.78 -10.99
C MET A 427 -19.40 34.81 -11.81
N GLY A 428 -19.44 34.10 -12.94
CA GLY A 428 -20.65 33.94 -13.76
C GLY A 428 -21.78 33.23 -13.02
N LYS A 429 -21.49 32.15 -12.27
CA LYS A 429 -22.47 31.46 -11.41
C LYS A 429 -23.06 32.38 -10.33
N GLN A 430 -22.24 33.28 -9.78
CA GLN A 430 -22.62 34.23 -8.73
C GLN A 430 -23.20 35.54 -9.28
N ASN A 431 -23.15 35.77 -10.61
CA ASN A 431 -23.54 37.00 -11.29
C ASN A 431 -22.84 38.27 -10.74
N ILE A 432 -21.54 38.17 -10.46
CA ILE A 432 -20.68 39.25 -9.95
C ILE A 432 -19.66 39.73 -10.99
N GLN A 433 -19.26 41.02 -10.93
CA GLN A 433 -18.30 41.60 -11.88
C GLN A 433 -16.88 41.74 -11.35
N ARG A 434 -16.64 41.62 -10.04
CA ARG A 434 -15.31 41.58 -9.44
C ARG A 434 -15.26 40.46 -8.38
N PRO A 435 -14.12 39.78 -8.18
CA PRO A 435 -14.01 38.73 -7.17
C PRO A 435 -14.38 39.20 -5.75
N GLN A 436 -13.91 40.38 -5.35
CA GLN A 436 -14.24 41.03 -4.07
C GLN A 436 -15.72 41.47 -3.90
N ASP A 437 -16.58 41.28 -4.91
CA ASP A 437 -18.03 41.45 -4.75
C ASP A 437 -18.74 40.14 -4.33
N SER A 438 -18.00 39.03 -4.19
CA SER A 438 -18.53 37.74 -3.76
C SER A 438 -18.94 37.72 -2.28
N THR A 439 -19.99 36.97 -1.97
CA THR A 439 -20.40 36.65 -0.59
C THR A 439 -20.02 35.23 -0.17
N ASP A 440 -19.39 34.45 -1.07
CA ASP A 440 -18.94 33.09 -0.82
C ASP A 440 -17.51 33.07 -0.24
N PRO A 441 -17.31 32.68 1.03
CA PRO A 441 -15.98 32.61 1.61
C PRO A 441 -15.08 31.54 0.98
N GLU A 442 -15.65 30.49 0.38
CA GLU A 442 -14.87 29.46 -0.32
C GLU A 442 -14.24 30.03 -1.59
N PHE A 443 -15.04 30.67 -2.44
CA PHE A 443 -14.53 31.38 -3.62
C PHE A 443 -13.50 32.45 -3.26
N LEU A 444 -13.73 33.25 -2.20
CA LEU A 444 -12.77 34.29 -1.77
C LEU A 444 -11.44 33.69 -1.27
N TYR A 445 -11.48 32.55 -0.57
CA TYR A 445 -10.27 31.80 -0.19
C TYR A 445 -9.52 31.27 -1.42
N LEU A 446 -10.22 30.64 -2.36
CA LEU A 446 -9.65 30.10 -3.60
C LEU A 446 -9.01 31.21 -4.46
N TYR A 447 -9.67 32.36 -4.58
CA TYR A 447 -9.13 33.53 -5.26
C TYR A 447 -7.86 34.05 -4.59
N GLY A 448 -7.85 34.20 -3.26
CA GLY A 448 -6.66 34.59 -2.51
C GLY A 448 -5.50 33.61 -2.68
N ARG A 449 -5.79 32.30 -2.69
CA ARG A 449 -4.80 31.22 -2.90
C ARG A 449 -4.19 31.28 -4.30
N ALA A 450 -5.00 31.49 -5.35
CA ALA A 450 -4.51 31.65 -6.71
C ALA A 450 -3.62 32.89 -6.89
N LEU A 451 -3.98 34.01 -6.24
CA LEU A 451 -3.17 35.23 -6.23
C LEU A 451 -1.83 35.04 -5.49
N LEU A 452 -1.84 34.35 -4.34
CA LEU A 452 -0.64 34.04 -3.58
C LEU A 452 0.34 33.19 -4.41
N LEU A 453 -0.15 32.12 -5.03
CA LEU A 453 0.65 31.22 -5.87
C LEU A 453 1.16 31.87 -7.17
N THR A 454 0.58 33.00 -7.58
CA THR A 454 1.04 33.79 -8.74
C THR A 454 1.85 35.03 -8.34
N GLY A 455 2.17 35.20 -7.05
CA GLY A 455 3.03 36.28 -6.52
C GLY A 455 2.33 37.62 -6.27
N ASN A 456 1.00 37.69 -6.30
CA ASN A 456 0.23 38.90 -5.99
C ASN A 456 -0.19 38.91 -4.51
N GLN A 457 0.77 39.21 -3.63
CA GLN A 457 0.61 39.18 -2.17
C GLN A 457 -0.46 40.15 -1.67
N ASP A 458 -0.44 41.42 -2.09
CA ASP A 458 -1.42 42.44 -1.67
C ASP A 458 -2.86 42.02 -2.00
N GLY A 459 -3.09 41.48 -3.19
CA GLY A 459 -4.38 40.98 -3.61
C GLY A 459 -4.81 39.73 -2.83
N ALA A 460 -3.87 38.82 -2.55
CA ALA A 460 -4.10 37.61 -1.76
C ALA A 460 -4.54 37.95 -0.32
N ILE A 461 -3.81 38.86 0.34
CA ILE A 461 -4.14 39.34 1.69
C ILE A 461 -5.58 39.89 1.72
N GLY A 462 -5.91 40.80 0.80
CA GLY A 462 -7.25 41.40 0.73
C GLY A 462 -8.38 40.39 0.47
N ALA A 463 -8.12 39.32 -0.28
CA ALA A 463 -9.08 38.24 -0.51
C ALA A 463 -9.27 37.35 0.73
N PHE A 464 -8.19 36.97 1.41
CA PHE A 464 -8.26 36.19 2.65
C PHE A 464 -8.94 36.97 3.79
N GLU A 465 -8.73 38.28 3.91
CA GLU A 465 -9.44 39.10 4.91
C GLU A 465 -10.96 39.12 4.68
N GLN A 466 -11.39 39.19 3.43
CA GLN A 466 -12.81 39.11 3.09
C GLN A 466 -13.37 37.71 3.39
N ALA A 467 -12.65 36.63 3.05
CA ALA A 467 -13.05 35.27 3.39
C ALA A 467 -13.22 35.09 4.92
N ILE A 468 -12.23 35.54 5.72
CA ILE A 468 -12.29 35.51 7.20
C ILE A 468 -13.50 36.30 7.71
N THR A 469 -13.72 37.50 7.16
CA THR A 469 -14.84 38.38 7.56
C THR A 469 -16.19 37.71 7.27
N LYS A 470 -16.38 37.14 6.07
CA LYS A 470 -17.61 36.43 5.70
C LYS A 470 -17.84 35.17 6.55
N LEU A 471 -16.77 34.47 6.96
CA LEU A 471 -16.86 33.33 7.87
C LEU A 471 -17.20 33.73 9.31
N GLU A 472 -16.72 34.88 9.80
CA GLU A 472 -17.10 35.42 11.12
C GLU A 472 -18.54 35.97 11.14
N GLU A 473 -18.98 36.64 10.06
CA GLU A 473 -20.37 37.09 9.88
C GLU A 473 -21.36 35.92 9.85
N ARG A 474 -20.98 34.81 9.20
CA ARG A 474 -21.86 33.64 9.00
C ARG A 474 -21.83 32.64 10.16
N TYR A 475 -20.68 32.49 10.83
CA TYR A 475 -20.45 31.55 11.93
C TYR A 475 -19.70 32.25 13.08
N PRO A 476 -20.37 33.14 13.83
CA PRO A 476 -19.73 33.99 14.84
C PRO A 476 -19.25 33.17 16.04
N GLY A 477 -17.96 33.26 16.36
CA GLY A 477 -17.35 32.54 17.49
C GLY A 477 -17.10 31.04 17.25
N GLU A 478 -17.54 30.48 16.12
CA GLU A 478 -17.25 29.09 15.75
C GLU A 478 -15.83 28.93 15.17
N ARG A 479 -15.21 27.78 15.46
CA ARG A 479 -13.92 27.36 14.89
C ARG A 479 -14.15 26.61 13.58
N ILE A 480 -14.36 27.36 12.51
CA ILE A 480 -14.48 26.82 11.15
C ILE A 480 -13.07 26.53 10.57
N PRO A 481 -12.80 25.33 10.01
CA PRO A 481 -11.49 24.99 9.41
C PRO A 481 -11.00 26.01 8.38
N LEU A 482 -11.83 26.34 7.39
CA LEU A 482 -11.52 27.32 6.34
C LEU A 482 -11.13 28.72 6.90
N LYS A 483 -11.64 29.09 8.07
CA LYS A 483 -11.34 30.35 8.78
C LYS A 483 -9.97 30.30 9.44
N VAL A 484 -9.48 29.12 9.82
CA VAL A 484 -8.10 28.89 10.27
C VAL A 484 -7.16 28.90 9.06
N ASP A 485 -7.49 28.17 8.02
CA ASP A 485 -6.69 28.11 6.78
C ASP A 485 -6.55 29.49 6.11
N ALA A 486 -7.61 30.29 6.05
CA ALA A 486 -7.54 31.66 5.55
C ALA A 486 -6.65 32.58 6.42
N ARG A 487 -6.65 32.39 7.75
CA ARG A 487 -5.76 33.14 8.66
C ARG A 487 -4.29 32.75 8.48
N LEU A 488 -4.00 31.46 8.27
CA LEU A 488 -2.66 30.97 7.98
C LEU A 488 -2.18 31.43 6.61
N ALA A 489 -3.00 31.32 5.58
CA ALA A 489 -2.66 31.76 4.22
C ALA A 489 -2.43 33.28 4.15
N ARG A 490 -3.22 34.09 4.86
CA ARG A 490 -2.97 35.55 5.01
C ARG A 490 -1.70 35.89 5.79
N ALA A 491 -1.22 34.99 6.66
CA ALA A 491 0.03 35.19 7.39
C ALA A 491 1.27 34.71 6.61
N ALA A 492 1.07 33.88 5.57
CA ALA A 492 2.10 33.43 4.65
C ALA A 492 2.22 34.33 3.39
N ALA A 493 1.15 35.05 3.05
CA ALA A 493 1.12 36.09 2.03
C ALA A 493 1.80 37.38 2.51
#